data_AF-A0A8D2PUZ3-F1
#
_entry.id   AF-A0A8D2PUZ3-F1
#
_cell.length_a   1.000
_cell.length_b   1.000
_cell.length_c   1.000
_cell.angle_alpha   90.00
_cell.angle_beta   90.00
_cell.angle_gamma   90.00
#
_symmetry.space_group_name_H-M   'P 1'
#
loop_
_entity.id
_entity.type
_entity.pdbx_description
1 polymer ?
#
loop_
_entity_poly.entity_id
_entity_poly.type
_entity_poly.pdbx_seq_one_letter_code
_entity_poly.pdbx_strand_id
1 'polypeptide(L)'
;MFAKLKKKIAEEAAVAPRPGGAARIPRSVSRESITSVGADSGDDFASDGSSSREDISSQLFRRNEQIRKLEVKLSDYADQIRNLQKIKEKLENALEKHQDSSMRKFQEQNEAHQASRAKMAEGMALALEKKDKEWMEKLGQVEKEKKMLQTQLQEMREQSLNLFQKRDEIDELEGFQQQEIAKVKHMLLKKEESLSRAEQELEARAQELTHARAELQEARSESSGLRKDLQDLQQQFLELQAHRDELMTAETNAENKITALELREQELQTVIQQLSVDLQNVSLSQVRYKLTEQLQEKVSSLENKLERNLSGDEHVQELIKEKAALEQRLEESRQQALADRTRHSEAVNRLETQVRKTDLFIVSHNLSITSGLQSEMSSRETVSVEIAKALEETRKQREELQQQLEESTRALNNEHFPSPENSVVEQNGEVAAADVIQLQKDNRELEQQVAEKNKKIRPDSEVLELRANSEVPNASVTVTNNSDLNDSREINFEYLKHVVLKFMSCRESEAFHLIKAVSVLLNFSQEEENMLKETLEYKMSWFGSKPSPKGSIRPSISSPRTLWP
;
A
#
# COMPACT_ATOMS: atom_id res chain seq x y z
N MET A 1 36.72 -52.23 -0.36
CA MET A 1 36.76 -53.72 -0.42
C MET A 1 37.77 -54.31 -1.43
N PHE A 2 38.47 -53.51 -2.27
CA PHE A 2 39.32 -54.05 -3.36
C PHE A 2 40.50 -54.96 -2.95
N ALA A 3 41.05 -54.84 -1.74
CA ALA A 3 42.21 -55.66 -1.32
C ALA A 3 41.92 -57.17 -1.28
N LYS A 4 40.69 -57.58 -0.92
CA LYS A 4 40.30 -59.01 -0.88
C LYS A 4 40.19 -59.65 -2.27
N LEU A 5 40.00 -58.85 -3.32
CA LEU A 5 39.91 -59.35 -4.70
C LEU A 5 41.29 -59.72 -5.26
N LYS A 6 42.30 -58.88 -5.01
CA LYS A 6 43.68 -59.15 -5.46
C LYS A 6 44.29 -60.41 -4.85
N LYS A 7 43.97 -60.77 -3.59
CA LYS A 7 44.44 -62.04 -3.01
C LYS A 7 43.86 -63.25 -3.73
N LYS A 8 42.55 -63.24 -4.03
CA LYS A 8 41.88 -64.43 -4.62
C LYS A 8 42.39 -64.77 -6.02
N ILE A 9 42.70 -63.75 -6.84
CA ILE A 9 43.27 -63.94 -8.19
C ILE A 9 44.69 -64.56 -8.14
N ALA A 10 45.46 -64.32 -7.08
CA ALA A 10 46.78 -64.92 -6.90
C ALA A 10 46.73 -66.38 -6.42
N GLU A 11 45.61 -66.83 -5.84
CA GLU A 11 45.46 -68.13 -5.17
C GLU A 11 44.88 -69.20 -6.13
N GLU A 12 44.07 -68.81 -7.14
CA GLU A 12 43.55 -69.72 -8.18
C GLU A 12 44.50 -69.95 -9.36
N ALA A 13 45.54 -69.13 -9.54
CA ALA A 13 46.50 -69.26 -10.66
C ALA A 13 47.52 -70.43 -10.51
N ALA A 14 47.42 -71.22 -9.44
CA ALA A 14 48.46 -72.17 -9.03
C ALA A 14 48.28 -73.62 -9.54
N VAL A 15 47.16 -73.96 -10.20
CA VAL A 15 46.86 -75.34 -10.65
C VAL A 15 46.65 -75.42 -12.15
N ALA A 16 47.74 -75.55 -12.90
CA ALA A 16 47.73 -75.88 -14.33
C ALA A 16 48.83 -76.92 -14.65
N PRO A 17 48.49 -78.13 -15.12
CA PRO A 17 49.50 -79.12 -15.52
C PRO A 17 50.17 -78.69 -16.83
N ARG A 18 51.49 -78.48 -16.79
CA ARG A 18 52.27 -78.11 -17.99
C ARG A 18 52.42 -79.31 -18.95
N PRO A 19 52.21 -79.13 -20.27
CA PRO A 19 52.71 -80.08 -21.26
C PRO A 19 54.22 -79.85 -21.45
N GLY A 20 55.03 -80.90 -21.26
CA GLY A 20 56.48 -80.84 -21.48
C GLY A 20 57.30 -81.71 -20.53
N GLY A 21 57.47 -82.99 -20.89
CA GLY A 21 58.31 -83.93 -20.14
C GLY A 21 58.48 -85.24 -20.91
N ALA A 22 59.62 -85.42 -21.57
CA ALA A 22 59.88 -86.61 -22.39
C ALA A 22 60.53 -87.73 -21.57
N ALA A 23 59.93 -88.94 -21.55
CA ALA A 23 60.60 -90.15 -21.10
C ALA A 23 59.93 -91.45 -21.62
N ARG A 24 60.78 -92.43 -21.98
CA ARG A 24 60.55 -93.88 -21.97
C ARG A 24 59.40 -94.48 -22.82
N ILE A 25 59.78 -94.70 -24.08
CA ILE A 25 59.42 -95.90 -24.87
C ILE A 25 59.62 -97.19 -24.05
N PRO A 26 58.72 -98.19 -24.16
CA PRO A 26 59.05 -99.60 -23.98
C PRO A 26 59.18 -100.31 -25.34
N ARG A 27 60.40 -100.70 -25.71
CA ARG A 27 60.72 -101.58 -26.85
C ARG A 27 61.78 -102.58 -26.41
N SER A 28 61.38 -103.84 -26.27
CA SER A 28 62.24 -105.01 -26.06
C SER A 28 61.54 -106.18 -26.77
N VAL A 29 61.96 -106.63 -27.95
CA VAL A 29 63.12 -107.52 -28.18
C VAL A 29 63.41 -108.49 -27.03
N SER A 30 62.99 -109.74 -27.22
CA SER A 30 63.60 -110.95 -26.65
C SER A 30 63.63 -112.00 -27.76
N ARG A 31 64.81 -112.60 -28.02
CA ARG A 31 65.03 -113.58 -29.10
C ARG A 31 66.09 -114.59 -28.67
N GLU A 32 65.64 -115.66 -28.02
CA GLU A 32 66.37 -116.89 -27.74
C GLU A 32 65.34 -118.03 -27.83
N SER A 33 65.51 -119.11 -28.60
CA SER A 33 66.57 -120.14 -28.66
C SER A 33 66.16 -121.40 -27.86
N ILE A 34 66.58 -122.58 -28.32
CA ILE A 34 66.24 -123.95 -27.86
C ILE A 34 64.79 -124.40 -28.14
N THR A 35 64.46 -125.68 -28.41
CA THR A 35 65.24 -126.94 -28.52
C THR A 35 64.91 -127.72 -29.81
N SER A 36 65.81 -128.63 -30.19
CA SER A 36 65.61 -129.70 -31.18
C SER A 36 64.67 -130.82 -30.71
N VAL A 37 63.93 -131.43 -31.64
CA VAL A 37 63.79 -132.90 -31.74
C VAL A 37 63.82 -133.27 -33.22
N GLY A 38 64.66 -134.25 -33.57
CA GLY A 38 64.65 -134.93 -34.86
C GLY A 38 65.17 -136.35 -34.68
N ALA A 39 64.44 -137.32 -35.23
CA ALA A 39 64.86 -138.71 -35.40
C ALA A 39 64.49 -139.08 -36.85
N ASP A 40 65.37 -139.59 -37.70
CA ASP A 40 66.30 -140.73 -37.55
C ASP A 40 65.62 -142.09 -37.74
N SER A 41 66.10 -142.79 -38.77
CA SER A 41 65.83 -144.17 -39.19
C SER A 41 66.63 -144.40 -40.48
N GLY A 42 67.78 -145.09 -40.38
CA GLY A 42 68.39 -145.76 -41.54
C GLY A 42 67.40 -146.76 -42.17
N ASP A 43 67.41 -147.01 -43.47
CA ASP A 43 68.51 -147.57 -44.27
C ASP A 43 68.90 -148.99 -43.81
N ASP A 44 68.54 -149.97 -44.63
CA ASP A 44 68.96 -151.37 -44.49
C ASP A 44 68.86 -152.05 -45.88
N PHE A 45 70.01 -152.33 -46.49
CA PHE A 45 70.12 -152.81 -47.88
C PHE A 45 70.42 -154.31 -47.91
N ALA A 46 69.41 -155.15 -48.18
CA ALA A 46 69.61 -156.59 -48.40
C ALA A 46 69.82 -156.89 -49.91
N SER A 47 70.86 -157.65 -50.25
CA SER A 47 71.27 -157.92 -51.64
C SER A 47 71.35 -159.42 -51.94
N ASP A 48 70.30 -159.93 -52.60
CA ASP A 48 70.19 -161.25 -53.25
C ASP A 48 68.95 -161.20 -54.16
N GLY A 49 68.90 -161.72 -55.39
CA GLY A 49 69.93 -162.24 -56.28
C GLY A 49 69.28 -163.04 -57.41
N SER A 50 69.85 -162.97 -58.63
CA SER A 50 69.43 -163.71 -59.85
C SER A 50 67.93 -163.73 -60.22
N SER A 51 67.56 -163.04 -61.32
CA SER A 51 66.53 -163.53 -62.23
C SER A 51 66.78 -163.02 -63.66
N SER A 52 66.18 -163.68 -64.65
CA SER A 52 66.47 -163.49 -66.08
C SER A 52 65.77 -162.28 -66.72
N ARG A 53 66.22 -161.96 -67.94
CA ARG A 53 66.04 -160.70 -68.67
C ARG A 53 64.59 -160.27 -68.93
N GLU A 54 63.65 -161.21 -68.99
CA GLU A 54 62.26 -160.96 -69.37
C GLU A 54 61.40 -160.26 -68.29
N ASP A 55 61.70 -160.40 -66.99
CA ASP A 55 60.75 -160.01 -65.92
C ASP A 55 60.83 -158.52 -65.51
N ILE A 56 61.90 -157.83 -65.90
CA ILE A 56 62.14 -156.41 -65.57
C ILE A 56 60.99 -155.50 -66.07
N SER A 57 60.46 -155.79 -67.27
CA SER A 57 59.37 -155.04 -67.90
C SER A 57 58.10 -155.00 -67.05
N SER A 58 57.77 -156.10 -66.36
CA SER A 58 56.60 -156.24 -65.50
C SER A 58 56.72 -155.36 -64.25
N GLN A 59 57.91 -155.31 -63.65
CA GLN A 59 58.18 -154.42 -62.51
C GLN A 59 58.18 -152.95 -62.91
N LEU A 60 58.75 -152.63 -64.08
CA LEU A 60 58.74 -151.27 -64.64
C LEU A 60 57.32 -150.77 -64.89
N PHE A 61 56.44 -151.59 -65.46
CA PHE A 61 55.03 -151.24 -65.65
C PHE A 61 54.30 -150.99 -64.31
N ARG A 62 54.50 -151.86 -63.31
CA ARG A 62 53.92 -151.67 -61.96
C ARG A 62 54.43 -150.40 -61.27
N ARG A 63 55.72 -150.09 -61.38
CA ARG A 63 56.28 -148.84 -60.82
C ARG A 63 55.81 -147.61 -61.57
N ASN A 64 55.71 -147.63 -62.90
CA ASN A 64 55.14 -146.51 -63.67
C ASN A 64 53.66 -146.26 -63.31
N GLU A 65 52.88 -147.32 -63.07
CA GLU A 65 51.49 -147.22 -62.63
C GLU A 65 51.36 -146.74 -61.16
N GLN A 66 52.33 -147.08 -60.30
CA GLN A 66 52.43 -146.52 -58.94
C GLN A 66 52.85 -145.04 -58.97
N ILE A 67 53.77 -144.66 -59.86
CA ILE A 67 54.19 -143.27 -60.11
C ILE A 67 52.98 -142.44 -60.55
N ARG A 68 52.19 -142.87 -61.54
CA ARG A 68 50.93 -142.20 -61.91
C ARG A 68 49.99 -141.97 -60.74
N LYS A 69 49.84 -142.96 -59.85
CA LYS A 69 48.98 -142.86 -58.66
C LYS A 69 49.54 -141.91 -57.60
N LEU A 70 50.85 -141.68 -57.58
CA LEU A 70 51.49 -140.65 -56.77
C LEU A 70 51.41 -139.28 -57.44
N GLU A 71 51.58 -139.18 -58.77
CA GLU A 71 51.42 -137.96 -59.56
C GLU A 71 50.00 -137.39 -59.47
N VAL A 72 48.97 -138.25 -59.60
CA VAL A 72 47.56 -137.85 -59.40
C VAL A 72 47.35 -137.33 -57.99
N LYS A 73 47.81 -138.05 -56.94
CA LYS A 73 47.72 -137.57 -55.55
C LYS A 73 48.50 -136.27 -55.32
N LEU A 74 49.65 -136.09 -55.97
CA LEU A 74 50.43 -134.86 -55.89
C LEU A 74 49.67 -133.70 -56.54
N SER A 75 48.96 -133.95 -57.65
CA SER A 75 48.05 -132.99 -58.26
C SER A 75 46.87 -132.68 -57.34
N ASP A 76 46.22 -133.69 -56.76
CA ASP A 76 45.10 -133.53 -55.82
C ASP A 76 45.51 -132.68 -54.61
N TYR A 77 46.69 -132.94 -54.02
CA TYR A 77 47.26 -132.12 -52.95
C TYR A 77 47.63 -130.71 -53.42
N ALA A 78 48.17 -130.54 -54.64
CA ALA A 78 48.47 -129.23 -55.20
C ALA A 78 47.20 -128.41 -55.53
N ASP A 79 46.09 -129.05 -55.91
CA ASP A 79 44.77 -128.42 -56.05
C ASP A 79 44.13 -128.15 -54.69
N GLN A 80 44.28 -129.04 -53.70
CA GLN A 80 43.86 -128.80 -52.33
C GLN A 80 44.59 -127.59 -51.71
N ILE A 81 45.90 -127.48 -51.89
CA ILE A 81 46.71 -126.33 -51.45
C ILE A 81 46.25 -125.05 -52.17
N ARG A 82 46.09 -125.07 -53.51
CA ARG A 82 45.57 -123.92 -54.26
C ARG A 82 44.16 -123.51 -53.82
N ASN A 83 43.31 -124.45 -53.42
CA ASN A 83 41.97 -124.15 -52.92
C ASN A 83 41.98 -123.62 -51.48
N LEU A 84 42.79 -124.20 -50.59
CA LEU A 84 43.04 -123.66 -49.24
C LEU A 84 43.63 -122.25 -49.28
N GLN A 85 44.54 -121.99 -50.21
CA GLN A 85 45.13 -120.67 -50.42
C GLN A 85 44.09 -119.65 -50.91
N LYS A 86 43.26 -119.99 -51.90
CA LYS A 86 42.11 -119.15 -52.32
C LYS A 86 41.10 -118.90 -51.18
N ILE A 87 40.91 -119.86 -50.28
CA ILE A 87 40.05 -119.70 -49.09
C ILE A 87 40.71 -118.75 -48.08
N LYS A 88 42.01 -118.93 -47.80
CA LYS A 88 42.81 -118.04 -46.96
C LYS A 88 42.78 -116.60 -47.48
N GLU A 89 43.06 -116.39 -48.77
CA GLU A 89 43.01 -115.08 -49.42
C GLU A 89 41.62 -114.42 -49.31
N LYS A 90 40.53 -115.20 -49.47
CA LYS A 90 39.16 -114.70 -49.27
C LYS A 90 38.86 -114.33 -47.82
N LEU A 91 39.35 -115.11 -46.85
CA LEU A 91 39.19 -114.82 -45.42
C LEU A 91 40.01 -113.60 -44.99
N GLU A 92 41.23 -113.44 -45.52
CA GLU A 92 42.08 -112.26 -45.31
C GLU A 92 41.42 -111.01 -45.91
N ASN A 93 40.96 -111.05 -47.16
CA ASN A 93 40.20 -109.97 -47.79
C ASN A 93 38.90 -109.63 -47.03
N ALA A 94 38.23 -110.62 -46.43
CA ALA A 94 37.02 -110.41 -45.63
C ALA A 94 37.33 -109.80 -44.26
N LEU A 95 38.43 -110.22 -43.62
CA LEU A 95 38.91 -109.69 -42.36
C LEU A 95 39.41 -108.25 -42.52
N GLU A 96 40.17 -107.97 -43.56
CA GLU A 96 40.64 -106.62 -43.93
C GLU A 96 39.44 -105.69 -44.18
N LYS A 97 38.49 -106.09 -45.03
CA LYS A 97 37.25 -105.32 -45.25
C LYS A 97 36.41 -105.13 -43.98
N HIS A 98 36.39 -106.11 -43.09
CA HIS A 98 35.71 -105.98 -41.80
C HIS A 98 36.44 -104.97 -40.90
N GLN A 99 37.77 -105.06 -40.78
CA GLN A 99 38.61 -104.13 -40.03
C GLN A 99 38.48 -102.70 -40.58
N ASP A 100 38.61 -102.50 -41.89
CA ASP A 100 38.35 -101.23 -42.58
C ASP A 100 36.96 -100.68 -42.27
N SER A 101 35.92 -101.53 -42.36
CA SER A 101 34.54 -101.10 -42.08
C SER A 101 34.33 -100.72 -40.61
N SER A 102 35.03 -101.37 -39.68
CA SER A 102 34.97 -101.08 -38.24
C SER A 102 35.76 -99.81 -37.90
N MET A 103 36.94 -99.65 -38.48
CA MET A 103 37.80 -98.47 -38.32
C MET A 103 37.11 -97.24 -38.91
N ARG A 104 36.54 -97.36 -40.12
CA ARG A 104 35.75 -96.30 -40.75
C ARG A 104 34.52 -95.92 -39.93
N LYS A 105 33.74 -96.89 -39.42
CA LYS A 105 32.61 -96.61 -38.50
C LYS A 105 33.03 -95.91 -37.22
N PHE A 106 34.15 -96.31 -36.61
CA PHE A 106 34.67 -95.65 -35.40
C PHE A 106 35.16 -94.22 -35.72
N GLN A 107 35.80 -94.02 -36.88
CA GLN A 107 36.17 -92.70 -37.37
C GLN A 107 34.94 -91.82 -37.63
N GLU A 108 33.93 -92.32 -38.35
CA GLU A 108 32.65 -91.64 -38.61
C GLU A 108 31.94 -91.24 -37.30
N GLN A 109 31.92 -92.12 -36.29
CA GLN A 109 31.38 -91.82 -34.96
C GLN A 109 32.20 -90.74 -34.25
N ASN A 110 33.53 -90.83 -34.25
CA ASN A 110 34.42 -89.84 -33.65
C ASN A 110 34.26 -88.46 -34.33
N GLU A 111 34.22 -88.40 -35.66
CA GLU A 111 33.97 -87.20 -36.45
C GLU A 111 32.57 -86.63 -36.17
N ALA A 112 31.53 -87.46 -36.09
CA ALA A 112 30.18 -87.02 -35.72
C ALA A 112 30.11 -86.46 -34.29
N HIS A 113 30.80 -87.08 -33.33
CA HIS A 113 30.89 -86.57 -31.95
C HIS A 113 31.68 -85.25 -31.87
N GLN A 114 32.79 -85.14 -32.61
CA GLN A 114 33.56 -83.89 -32.69
C GLN A 114 32.76 -82.77 -33.38
N ALA A 115 32.06 -83.06 -34.48
CA ALA A 115 31.19 -82.11 -35.16
C ALA A 115 29.99 -81.68 -34.29
N SER A 116 29.41 -82.60 -33.51
CA SER A 116 28.35 -82.30 -32.53
C SER A 116 28.86 -81.38 -31.42
N ARG A 117 30.03 -81.69 -30.84
CA ARG A 117 30.72 -80.87 -29.83
C ARG A 117 31.10 -79.49 -30.39
N ALA A 118 31.56 -79.42 -31.63
CA ALA A 118 31.90 -78.16 -32.30
C ALA A 118 30.66 -77.28 -32.51
N LYS A 119 29.56 -77.84 -33.05
CA LYS A 119 28.28 -77.13 -33.21
C LYS A 119 27.70 -76.63 -31.87
N MET A 120 27.88 -77.40 -30.79
CA MET A 120 27.46 -76.97 -29.45
C MET A 120 28.33 -75.81 -28.93
N ALA A 121 29.65 -75.86 -29.14
CA ALA A 121 30.57 -74.78 -28.76
C ALA A 121 30.32 -73.50 -29.59
N GLU A 122 30.10 -73.63 -30.89
CA GLU A 122 29.71 -72.55 -31.81
C GLU A 122 28.36 -71.94 -31.41
N GLY A 123 27.35 -72.75 -31.11
CA GLY A 123 26.06 -72.29 -30.61
C GLY A 123 26.15 -71.53 -29.29
N MET A 124 27.03 -71.97 -28.36
CA MET A 124 27.31 -71.22 -27.13
C MET A 124 28.06 -69.90 -27.42
N ALA A 125 29.06 -69.90 -28.31
CA ALA A 125 29.78 -68.69 -28.69
C ALA A 125 28.86 -67.64 -29.33
N LEU A 126 27.98 -68.05 -30.26
CA LEU A 126 26.98 -67.17 -30.89
C LEU A 126 25.93 -66.68 -29.89
N ALA A 127 25.61 -67.45 -28.84
CA ALA A 127 24.72 -67.00 -27.77
C ALA A 127 25.37 -65.94 -26.87
N LEU A 128 26.66 -66.09 -26.56
CA LEU A 128 27.45 -65.09 -25.83
C LEU A 128 27.63 -63.81 -26.67
N GLU A 129 28.02 -63.93 -27.94
CA GLU A 129 28.20 -62.78 -28.84
C GLU A 129 26.89 -61.96 -29.00
N LYS A 130 25.74 -62.62 -29.06
CA LYS A 130 24.43 -61.95 -29.04
C LYS A 130 24.18 -61.22 -27.72
N LYS A 131 24.55 -61.81 -26.58
CA LYS A 131 24.41 -61.16 -25.26
C LYS A 131 25.35 -59.97 -25.10
N ASP A 132 26.58 -60.06 -25.60
CA ASP A 132 27.53 -58.95 -25.60
C ASP A 132 27.01 -57.80 -26.47
N LYS A 133 26.43 -58.09 -27.65
CA LYS A 133 25.74 -57.08 -28.49
C LYS A 133 24.56 -56.43 -27.77
N GLU A 134 23.66 -57.22 -27.16
CA GLU A 134 22.57 -56.69 -26.33
C GLU A 134 23.07 -55.78 -25.19
N TRP A 135 24.18 -56.12 -24.55
CA TRP A 135 24.76 -55.32 -23.47
C TRP A 135 25.44 -54.04 -23.98
N MET A 136 26.13 -54.10 -25.12
CA MET A 136 26.72 -52.92 -25.78
C MET A 136 25.64 -51.93 -26.24
N GLU A 137 24.52 -52.41 -26.79
CA GLU A 137 23.37 -51.58 -27.15
C GLU A 137 22.74 -50.90 -25.93
N LYS A 138 22.50 -51.67 -24.84
CA LYS A 138 21.99 -51.14 -23.56
C LYS A 138 22.94 -50.11 -22.94
N LEU A 139 24.25 -50.37 -22.95
CA LEU A 139 25.26 -49.44 -22.48
C LEU A 139 25.28 -48.15 -23.30
N GLY A 140 25.23 -48.27 -24.63
CA GLY A 140 25.14 -47.12 -25.55
C GLY A 140 23.87 -46.30 -25.37
N GLN A 141 22.75 -46.93 -25.00
CA GLN A 141 21.50 -46.23 -24.66
C GLN A 141 21.61 -45.49 -23.32
N VAL A 142 22.08 -46.16 -22.26
CA VAL A 142 22.32 -45.54 -20.93
C VAL A 142 23.34 -44.39 -21.01
N GLU A 143 24.34 -44.49 -21.89
CA GLU A 143 25.27 -43.38 -22.15
C GLU A 143 24.60 -42.16 -22.82
N LYS A 144 23.65 -42.38 -23.74
CA LYS A 144 22.88 -41.28 -24.36
C LYS A 144 21.96 -40.62 -23.32
N GLU A 145 21.25 -41.41 -22.54
CA GLU A 145 20.39 -40.93 -21.45
C GLU A 145 21.18 -40.15 -20.41
N LYS A 146 22.34 -40.67 -19.98
CA LYS A 146 23.27 -39.96 -19.09
C LYS A 146 23.72 -38.61 -19.68
N LYS A 147 24.07 -38.55 -20.97
CA LYS A 147 24.49 -37.31 -21.65
C LYS A 147 23.34 -36.30 -21.74
N MET A 148 22.13 -36.75 -22.07
CA MET A 148 20.92 -35.91 -22.12
C MET A 148 20.58 -35.34 -20.73
N LEU A 149 20.52 -36.18 -19.70
CA LEU A 149 20.28 -35.76 -18.32
C LEU A 149 21.39 -34.83 -17.79
N GLN A 150 22.65 -35.06 -18.18
CA GLN A 150 23.76 -34.18 -17.82
C GLN A 150 23.64 -32.79 -18.48
N THR A 151 23.17 -32.73 -19.73
CA THR A 151 22.93 -31.47 -20.45
C THR A 151 21.76 -30.70 -19.82
N GLN A 152 20.61 -31.36 -19.60
CA GLN A 152 19.46 -30.77 -18.89
C GLN A 152 19.84 -30.26 -17.49
N LEU A 153 20.65 -31.01 -16.74
CA LEU A 153 21.12 -30.59 -15.41
C LEU A 153 22.15 -29.45 -15.47
N GLN A 154 22.77 -29.18 -16.63
CA GLN A 154 23.59 -27.99 -16.85
C GLN A 154 22.72 -26.79 -17.25
N GLU A 155 21.80 -26.97 -18.20
CA GLU A 155 20.81 -25.97 -18.62
C GLU A 155 20.00 -25.45 -17.42
N MET A 156 19.50 -26.35 -16.55
CA MET A 156 18.76 -25.96 -15.34
C MET A 156 19.62 -25.16 -14.34
N ARG A 157 20.93 -25.42 -14.24
CA ARG A 157 21.83 -24.62 -13.40
C ARG A 157 22.08 -23.24 -14.00
N GLU A 158 22.28 -23.19 -15.31
CA GLU A 158 22.52 -21.94 -16.04
C GLU A 158 21.27 -21.05 -16.03
N GLN A 159 20.07 -21.63 -16.22
CA GLN A 159 18.80 -20.94 -16.01
C GLN A 159 18.66 -20.44 -14.57
N SER A 160 18.98 -21.26 -13.57
CA SER A 160 18.94 -20.84 -12.15
C SER A 160 19.92 -19.70 -11.84
N LEU A 161 21.09 -19.68 -12.47
CA LEU A 161 22.07 -18.60 -12.30
C LEU A 161 21.61 -17.30 -12.98
N ASN A 162 21.09 -17.40 -14.21
CA ASN A 162 20.52 -16.27 -14.94
C ASN A 162 19.29 -15.67 -14.22
N LEU A 163 18.48 -16.50 -13.56
CA LEU A 163 17.35 -16.03 -12.73
C LEU A 163 17.81 -15.35 -11.44
N PHE A 164 18.92 -15.82 -10.84
CA PHE A 164 19.52 -15.19 -9.67
C PHE A 164 20.11 -13.81 -10.02
N GLN A 165 20.93 -13.73 -11.09
CA GLN A 165 21.48 -12.47 -11.58
C GLN A 165 20.39 -11.45 -11.92
N LYS A 166 19.31 -11.88 -12.57
CA LYS A 166 18.15 -11.01 -12.82
C LYS A 166 17.40 -10.58 -11.56
N ARG A 167 17.44 -11.37 -10.47
CA ARG A 167 16.89 -10.94 -9.18
C ARG A 167 17.78 -9.87 -8.55
N ASP A 168 19.10 -10.06 -8.56
CA ASP A 168 20.06 -9.06 -8.09
C ASP A 168 19.92 -7.74 -8.87
N GLU A 169 19.85 -7.79 -10.21
CA GLU A 169 19.60 -6.64 -11.08
C GLU A 169 18.27 -5.92 -10.76
N ILE A 170 17.20 -6.67 -10.47
CA ILE A 170 15.90 -6.12 -10.07
C ILE A 170 15.99 -5.48 -8.68
N ASP A 171 16.63 -6.13 -7.71
CA ASP A 171 16.76 -5.63 -6.34
C ASP A 171 17.62 -4.35 -6.29
N GLU A 172 18.65 -4.24 -7.13
CA GLU A 172 19.41 -2.99 -7.33
C GLU A 172 18.52 -1.88 -7.94
N LEU A 173 17.75 -2.19 -8.99
CA LEU A 173 16.85 -1.23 -9.64
C LEU A 173 15.70 -0.77 -8.73
N GLU A 174 15.11 -1.67 -7.94
CA GLU A 174 14.14 -1.35 -6.89
C GLU A 174 14.79 -0.41 -5.85
N GLY A 175 16.05 -0.65 -5.45
CA GLY A 175 16.82 0.22 -4.57
C GLY A 175 17.03 1.63 -5.13
N PHE A 176 17.38 1.76 -6.42
CA PHE A 176 17.50 3.07 -7.08
C PHE A 176 16.15 3.79 -7.16
N GLN A 177 15.07 3.09 -7.53
CA GLN A 177 13.71 3.66 -7.59
C GLN A 177 13.25 4.15 -6.21
N GLN A 178 13.47 3.37 -5.14
CA GLN A 178 13.18 3.79 -3.77
C GLN A 178 13.97 5.05 -3.39
N GLN A 179 15.24 5.15 -3.80
CA GLN A 179 16.05 6.35 -3.55
C GLN A 179 15.52 7.59 -4.31
N GLU A 180 15.05 7.43 -5.55
CA GLU A 180 14.43 8.52 -6.31
C GLU A 180 13.08 8.95 -5.74
N ILE A 181 12.21 7.99 -5.38
CA ILE A 181 10.93 8.24 -4.70
C ILE A 181 11.17 8.99 -3.38
N ALA A 182 12.19 8.61 -2.59
CA ALA A 182 12.54 9.31 -1.36
C ALA A 182 13.01 10.76 -1.60
N LYS A 183 13.85 11.00 -2.63
CA LYS A 183 14.27 12.36 -3.04
C LYS A 183 13.08 13.21 -3.48
N VAL A 184 12.19 12.66 -4.32
CA VAL A 184 10.98 13.34 -4.80
C VAL A 184 10.03 13.64 -3.64
N LYS A 185 9.80 12.69 -2.74
CA LYS A 185 8.97 12.88 -1.54
C LYS A 185 9.52 13.99 -0.64
N HIS A 186 10.82 14.01 -0.37
CA HIS A 186 11.43 15.10 0.41
C HIS A 186 11.31 16.46 -0.30
N MET A 187 11.53 16.51 -1.61
CA MET A 187 11.39 17.74 -2.39
C MET A 187 9.94 18.25 -2.41
N LEU A 188 8.95 17.35 -2.53
CA LEU A 188 7.53 17.69 -2.52
C LEU A 188 7.10 18.21 -1.14
N LEU A 189 7.43 17.48 -0.06
CA LEU A 189 7.09 17.88 1.31
C LEU A 189 7.72 19.24 1.66
N LYS A 190 8.98 19.47 1.29
CA LYS A 190 9.64 20.78 1.44
C LYS A 190 9.01 21.91 0.59
N LYS A 191 8.37 21.56 -0.54
CA LYS A 191 7.61 22.51 -1.36
C LYS A 191 6.24 22.82 -0.75
N GLU A 192 5.55 21.82 -0.23
CA GLU A 192 4.30 21.92 0.53
C GLU A 192 4.47 22.79 1.79
N GLU A 193 5.52 22.54 2.58
CA GLU A 193 5.94 23.41 3.69
C GLU A 193 6.17 24.87 3.26
N SER A 194 6.71 25.10 2.05
CA SER A 194 6.98 26.45 1.54
C SER A 194 5.74 27.14 0.99
N LEU A 195 4.80 26.36 0.44
CA LEU A 195 3.50 26.84 -0.03
C LEU A 195 2.63 27.24 1.16
N SER A 196 2.49 26.36 2.16
CA SER A 196 1.69 26.63 3.36
C SER A 196 2.16 27.88 4.13
N ARG A 197 3.47 28.15 4.17
CA ARG A 197 4.01 29.41 4.70
C ARG A 197 3.64 30.62 3.86
N ALA A 198 3.74 30.54 2.53
CA ALA A 198 3.32 31.61 1.64
C ALA A 198 1.80 31.87 1.69
N GLU A 199 0.99 30.84 1.91
CA GLU A 199 -0.46 30.93 2.12
C GLU A 199 -0.79 31.61 3.46
N GLN A 200 -0.09 31.25 4.55
CA GLN A 200 -0.21 31.92 5.85
C GLN A 200 0.21 33.39 5.80
N GLU A 201 1.32 33.70 5.11
CA GLU A 201 1.75 35.08 4.88
C GLU A 201 0.72 35.87 4.06
N LEU A 202 0.13 35.27 3.02
CA LEU A 202 -0.87 35.92 2.17
C LEU A 202 -2.20 36.15 2.92
N GLU A 203 -2.64 35.20 3.74
CA GLU A 203 -3.83 35.35 4.59
C GLU A 203 -3.62 36.43 5.66
N ALA A 204 -2.45 36.46 6.31
CA ALA A 204 -2.11 37.55 7.24
C ALA A 204 -2.13 38.93 6.55
N ARG A 205 -1.57 39.04 5.33
CA ARG A 205 -1.66 40.26 4.51
C ARG A 205 -3.10 40.59 4.09
N ALA A 206 -3.95 39.60 3.85
CA ALA A 206 -5.36 39.84 3.54
C ALA A 206 -6.10 40.44 4.75
N GLN A 207 -5.80 39.97 5.97
CA GLN A 207 -6.37 40.46 7.22
C GLN A 207 -5.86 41.87 7.60
N GLU A 208 -4.56 42.16 7.41
CA GLU A 208 -4.03 43.52 7.51
C GLU A 208 -4.76 44.48 6.54
N LEU A 209 -5.01 44.03 5.30
CA LEU A 209 -5.61 44.85 4.24
C LEU A 209 -7.11 45.08 4.48
N THR A 210 -7.86 44.12 5.04
CA THR A 210 -9.25 44.35 5.45
C THR A 210 -9.34 45.27 6.65
N HIS A 211 -8.44 45.16 7.63
CA HIS A 211 -8.37 46.09 8.77
C HIS A 211 -8.07 47.53 8.31
N ALA A 212 -7.03 47.74 7.50
CA ALA A 212 -6.67 49.07 6.97
C ALA A 212 -7.78 49.67 6.07
N ARG A 213 -8.58 48.83 5.38
CA ARG A 213 -9.78 49.28 4.67
C ARG A 213 -10.89 49.76 5.61
N ALA A 214 -11.07 49.11 6.75
CA ALA A 214 -12.05 49.53 7.75
C ALA A 214 -11.66 50.88 8.38
N GLU A 215 -10.40 51.03 8.81
CA GLU A 215 -9.86 52.30 9.33
C GLU A 215 -9.99 53.44 8.30
N LEU A 216 -9.66 53.19 7.02
CA LEU A 216 -9.80 54.18 5.96
C LEU A 216 -11.27 54.55 5.72
N GLN A 217 -12.21 53.61 5.88
CA GLN A 217 -13.64 53.89 5.76
C GLN A 217 -14.18 54.68 6.96
N GLU A 218 -13.69 54.40 8.17
CA GLU A 218 -14.00 55.15 9.39
C GLU A 218 -13.50 56.60 9.28
N ALA A 219 -12.21 56.81 9.00
CA ALA A 219 -11.62 58.14 8.77
C ALA A 219 -12.28 58.89 7.60
N ARG A 220 -12.75 58.18 6.56
CA ARG A 220 -13.55 58.78 5.47
C ARG A 220 -14.93 59.23 5.96
N SER A 221 -15.54 58.51 6.90
CA SER A 221 -16.81 58.88 7.52
C SER A 221 -16.67 60.09 8.44
N GLU A 222 -15.63 60.14 9.29
CA GLU A 222 -15.28 61.31 10.11
C GLU A 222 -15.04 62.54 9.24
N SER A 223 -14.22 62.40 8.21
CA SER A 223 -13.93 63.44 7.22
C SER A 223 -15.21 63.91 6.50
N SER A 224 -16.25 63.07 6.39
CA SER A 224 -17.56 63.46 5.86
C SER A 224 -18.46 64.17 6.88
N GLY A 225 -18.32 63.86 8.17
CA GLY A 225 -18.96 64.59 9.28
C GLY A 225 -18.39 66.00 9.37
N LEU A 226 -17.08 66.13 9.54
CA LEU A 226 -16.36 67.41 9.61
C LEU A 226 -16.62 68.32 8.39
N ARG A 227 -16.90 67.76 7.21
CA ARG A 227 -17.30 68.53 6.02
C ARG A 227 -18.72 69.10 6.13
N LYS A 228 -19.66 68.40 6.77
CA LYS A 228 -21.00 68.92 7.08
C LYS A 228 -20.92 69.99 8.17
N ASP A 229 -20.21 69.71 9.27
CA ASP A 229 -20.06 70.65 10.38
C ASP A 229 -19.46 71.99 9.92
N LEU A 230 -18.47 71.93 9.01
CA LEU A 230 -17.87 73.10 8.38
C LEU A 230 -18.86 73.82 7.44
N GLN A 231 -19.66 73.09 6.67
CA GLN A 231 -20.69 73.66 5.79
C GLN A 231 -21.82 74.34 6.59
N ASP A 232 -22.29 73.71 7.67
CA ASP A 232 -23.32 74.24 8.56
C ASP A 232 -22.82 75.49 9.30
N LEU A 233 -21.56 75.48 9.77
CA LEU A 233 -20.92 76.66 10.37
C LEU A 233 -20.72 77.79 9.34
N GLN A 234 -20.39 77.45 8.09
CA GLN A 234 -20.27 78.42 7.01
C GLN A 234 -21.63 79.04 6.64
N GLN A 235 -22.73 78.27 6.70
CA GLN A 235 -24.08 78.80 6.55
C GLN A 235 -24.45 79.73 7.72
N GLN A 236 -24.21 79.32 8.97
CA GLN A 236 -24.44 80.17 10.15
C GLN A 236 -23.65 81.50 10.07
N PHE A 237 -22.43 81.48 9.53
CA PHE A 237 -21.66 82.71 9.31
C PHE A 237 -22.33 83.64 8.29
N LEU A 238 -22.90 83.11 7.21
CA LEU A 238 -23.64 83.90 6.21
C LEU A 238 -24.95 84.47 6.79
N GLU A 239 -25.66 83.70 7.62
CA GLU A 239 -26.87 84.15 8.32
C GLU A 239 -26.55 85.26 9.34
N LEU A 240 -25.48 85.10 10.13
CA LEU A 240 -24.98 86.14 11.04
C LEU A 240 -24.48 87.39 10.29
N GLN A 241 -23.85 87.23 9.12
CA GLN A 241 -23.44 88.36 8.29
C GLN A 241 -24.67 89.11 7.76
N ALA A 242 -25.69 88.40 7.27
CA ALA A 242 -26.95 89.00 6.82
C ALA A 242 -27.63 89.79 7.94
N HIS A 243 -27.77 89.20 9.15
CA HIS A 243 -28.32 89.91 10.31
C HIS A 243 -27.48 91.11 10.76
N ARG A 244 -26.15 91.05 10.64
CA ARG A 244 -25.29 92.20 10.92
C ARG A 244 -25.56 93.33 9.92
N ASP A 245 -25.63 93.00 8.63
CA ASP A 245 -25.82 94.00 7.59
C ASP A 245 -27.26 94.57 7.62
N GLU A 246 -28.29 93.77 7.96
CA GLU A 246 -29.63 94.25 8.36
C GLU A 246 -29.55 95.26 9.50
N LEU A 247 -28.83 94.94 10.58
CA LEU A 247 -28.68 95.81 11.75
C LEU A 247 -27.94 97.11 11.40
N MET A 248 -26.92 97.08 10.54
CA MET A 248 -26.29 98.31 10.01
C MET A 248 -27.28 99.18 9.21
N THR A 249 -28.21 98.57 8.45
CA THR A 249 -29.27 99.36 7.78
C THR A 249 -30.30 99.91 8.77
N ALA A 250 -30.58 99.23 9.88
CA ALA A 250 -31.45 99.74 10.93
C ALA A 250 -30.80 100.89 11.71
N GLU A 251 -29.50 100.78 12.01
CA GLU A 251 -28.68 101.80 12.67
C GLU A 251 -28.61 103.07 11.81
N THR A 252 -28.18 102.98 10.56
CA THR A 252 -28.13 104.13 9.65
C THR A 252 -29.51 104.75 9.39
N ASN A 253 -30.60 103.98 9.37
CA ASN A 253 -31.96 104.53 9.33
C ASN A 253 -32.36 105.24 10.64
N ALA A 254 -31.87 104.78 11.79
CA ALA A 254 -32.06 105.46 13.07
C ALA A 254 -31.26 106.76 13.15
N GLU A 255 -30.01 106.78 12.70
CA GLU A 255 -29.18 108.00 12.58
C GLU A 255 -29.81 109.04 11.65
N ASN A 256 -30.28 108.63 10.47
CA ASN A 256 -31.02 109.50 9.54
C ASN A 256 -32.32 110.06 10.17
N LYS A 257 -32.92 109.34 11.12
CA LYS A 257 -34.11 109.78 11.84
C LYS A 257 -33.79 110.68 13.04
N ILE A 258 -32.66 110.44 13.71
CA ILE A 258 -32.13 111.31 14.77
C ILE A 258 -31.77 112.66 14.17
N THR A 259 -30.95 112.70 13.11
CA THR A 259 -30.56 113.95 12.43
C THR A 259 -31.76 114.74 11.88
N ALA A 260 -32.80 114.05 11.38
CA ALA A 260 -34.05 114.69 10.99
C ALA A 260 -34.87 115.24 12.19
N LEU A 261 -34.78 114.62 13.36
CA LEU A 261 -35.40 115.12 14.61
C LEU A 261 -34.59 116.29 15.21
N GLU A 262 -33.26 116.24 15.18
CA GLU A 262 -32.36 117.33 15.58
C GLU A 262 -32.58 118.59 14.72
N LEU A 263 -32.73 118.41 13.40
CA LEU A 263 -33.10 119.52 12.50
C LEU A 263 -34.46 120.12 12.88
N ARG A 264 -35.45 119.27 13.16
CA ARG A 264 -36.79 119.72 13.59
C ARG A 264 -36.78 120.34 14.99
N GLU A 265 -35.89 119.93 15.88
CA GLU A 265 -35.66 120.57 17.16
C GLU A 265 -35.06 121.96 16.96
N GLN A 266 -34.09 122.13 16.07
CA GLN A 266 -33.56 123.43 15.68
C GLN A 266 -34.64 124.33 15.03
N GLU A 267 -35.47 123.81 14.12
CA GLU A 267 -36.64 124.51 13.58
C GLU A 267 -37.56 124.99 14.72
N LEU A 268 -37.99 124.09 15.60
CA LEU A 268 -38.85 124.42 16.74
C LEU A 268 -38.18 125.41 17.69
N GLN A 269 -36.86 125.33 17.90
CA GLN A 269 -36.13 126.24 18.76
C GLN A 269 -35.99 127.64 18.14
N THR A 270 -35.83 127.77 16.82
CA THR A 270 -35.93 129.07 16.13
C THR A 270 -37.35 129.63 16.19
N VAL A 271 -38.39 128.80 16.07
CA VAL A 271 -39.79 129.21 16.26
C VAL A 271 -40.06 129.65 17.71
N ILE A 272 -39.50 128.96 18.71
CA ILE A 272 -39.58 129.36 20.12
C ILE A 272 -38.82 130.67 20.38
N GLN A 273 -37.65 130.88 19.76
CA GLN A 273 -36.93 132.16 19.84
C GLN A 273 -37.73 133.28 19.18
N GLN A 274 -38.30 133.06 18.00
CA GLN A 274 -39.16 134.02 17.32
C GLN A 274 -40.41 134.35 18.14
N LEU A 275 -41.12 133.34 18.66
CA LEU A 275 -42.26 133.53 19.56
C LEU A 275 -41.85 134.22 20.87
N SER A 276 -40.63 134.02 21.37
CA SER A 276 -40.10 134.72 22.54
C SER A 276 -39.82 136.19 22.23
N VAL A 277 -39.27 136.51 21.05
CA VAL A 277 -39.10 137.89 20.56
C VAL A 277 -40.45 138.54 20.31
N ASP A 278 -41.42 137.83 19.75
CA ASP A 278 -42.77 138.35 19.53
C ASP A 278 -43.54 138.51 20.83
N LEU A 279 -43.36 137.63 21.83
CA LEU A 279 -43.85 137.84 23.20
C LEU A 279 -43.13 139.00 23.89
N GLN A 280 -41.83 139.22 23.64
CA GLN A 280 -41.10 140.39 24.13
C GLN A 280 -41.62 141.68 23.47
N ASN A 281 -41.94 141.64 22.18
CA ASN A 281 -42.52 142.75 21.43
C ASN A 281 -43.98 143.02 21.81
N VAL A 282 -44.79 141.98 22.03
CA VAL A 282 -46.16 142.07 22.56
C VAL A 282 -46.13 142.50 24.02
N SER A 283 -45.12 142.13 24.80
CA SER A 283 -44.87 142.61 26.17
C SER A 283 -44.49 144.08 26.17
N LEU A 284 -43.55 144.51 25.33
CA LEU A 284 -43.22 145.93 25.13
C LEU A 284 -44.42 146.72 24.60
N SER A 285 -45.21 146.14 23.71
CA SER A 285 -46.49 146.70 23.26
C SER A 285 -47.48 146.78 24.43
N GLN A 286 -47.62 145.73 25.25
CA GLN A 286 -48.41 145.73 26.47
C GLN A 286 -47.87 146.66 27.54
N VAL A 287 -46.59 147.03 27.55
CA VAL A 287 -46.02 148.06 28.43
C VAL A 287 -46.28 149.46 27.84
N ARG A 288 -46.37 149.63 26.52
CA ARG A 288 -46.83 150.89 25.90
C ARG A 288 -48.35 151.08 26.04
N TYR A 289 -49.12 150.01 25.85
CA TYR A 289 -50.54 149.96 26.19
C TYR A 289 -50.72 150.17 27.69
N LYS A 290 -50.03 149.44 28.59
CA LYS A 290 -50.09 149.67 30.04
C LYS A 290 -49.52 151.01 30.48
N LEU A 291 -48.66 151.69 29.72
CA LEU A 291 -48.26 153.07 30.00
C LEU A 291 -49.35 154.06 29.58
N THR A 292 -50.03 153.79 28.46
CA THR A 292 -51.21 154.55 28.03
C THR A 292 -52.37 154.33 29.01
N GLU A 293 -52.57 153.10 29.44
CA GLU A 293 -53.50 152.63 30.46
C GLU A 293 -53.09 153.14 31.85
N GLN A 294 -51.81 153.29 32.19
CA GLN A 294 -51.37 153.92 33.47
C GLN A 294 -51.42 155.44 33.43
N LEU A 295 -51.44 156.07 32.26
CA LEU A 295 -51.83 157.48 32.12
C LEU A 295 -53.35 157.59 32.27
N GLN A 296 -54.11 156.67 31.68
CA GLN A 296 -55.57 156.61 31.74
C GLN A 296 -56.11 156.07 33.08
N GLU A 297 -55.32 155.32 33.86
CA GLU A 297 -55.50 154.94 35.26
C GLU A 297 -54.83 155.96 36.20
N LYS A 298 -53.98 156.88 35.73
CA LYS A 298 -53.68 158.08 36.53
C LYS A 298 -54.81 159.09 36.47
N VAL A 299 -55.56 159.13 35.38
CA VAL A 299 -56.90 159.73 35.35
C VAL A 299 -57.84 158.86 36.20
N SER A 300 -58.13 157.62 35.80
CA SER A 300 -59.18 156.81 36.42
C SER A 300 -58.83 156.08 37.72
N SER A 301 -57.63 156.28 38.29
CA SER A 301 -57.31 155.98 39.70
C SER A 301 -56.84 157.22 40.48
N LEU A 302 -56.98 158.43 39.92
CA LEU A 302 -57.45 159.56 40.72
C LEU A 302 -58.97 159.46 40.95
N GLU A 303 -59.71 158.93 39.97
CA GLU A 303 -61.16 158.68 40.10
C GLU A 303 -61.46 157.46 41.00
N ASN A 304 -60.93 156.27 40.69
CA ASN A 304 -61.29 155.02 41.39
C ASN A 304 -60.35 154.59 42.53
N LYS A 305 -59.40 155.42 42.98
CA LYS A 305 -58.80 155.24 44.34
C LYS A 305 -59.78 155.58 45.48
N LEU A 306 -61.05 155.78 45.14
CA LEU A 306 -62.18 155.79 46.04
C LEU A 306 -62.64 154.36 46.45
N GLU A 307 -62.38 153.31 45.64
CA GLU A 307 -63.05 152.00 45.78
C GLU A 307 -62.11 150.76 45.79
N ARG A 308 -61.52 150.50 46.98
CA ARG A 308 -61.15 149.21 47.63
C ARG A 308 -60.52 148.02 46.85
N ASN A 309 -59.52 147.39 47.52
CA ASN A 309 -58.87 146.11 47.14
C ASN A 309 -59.64 144.85 47.59
N LEU A 310 -59.23 143.66 47.10
CA LEU A 310 -59.18 142.29 47.70
C LEU A 310 -59.14 141.21 46.56
N SER A 311 -58.97 139.89 46.70
CA SER A 311 -58.83 138.91 47.81
C SER A 311 -57.93 137.73 47.37
N GLY A 312 -57.45 136.87 48.28
CA GLY A 312 -56.51 135.75 48.01
C GLY A 312 -57.09 134.33 48.04
N ASP A 313 -58.31 134.11 47.54
CA ASP A 313 -59.00 132.80 47.60
C ASP A 313 -58.56 131.82 46.47
N GLU A 314 -58.04 132.35 45.36
CA GLU A 314 -57.69 131.59 44.15
C GLU A 314 -56.55 130.56 44.38
N HIS A 315 -55.58 130.91 45.24
CA HIS A 315 -54.36 130.14 45.45
C HIS A 315 -54.62 128.76 46.11
N VAL A 316 -55.75 128.60 46.80
CA VAL A 316 -56.17 127.32 47.39
C VAL A 316 -56.64 126.33 46.31
N GLN A 317 -57.17 126.80 45.18
CA GLN A 317 -57.67 125.93 44.11
C GLN A 317 -56.55 125.29 43.27
N GLU A 318 -55.37 125.90 43.18
CA GLU A 318 -54.25 125.35 42.40
C GLU A 318 -53.61 124.16 43.10
N LEU A 319 -53.34 124.29 44.41
CA LEU A 319 -52.77 123.22 45.24
C LEU A 319 -53.64 121.94 45.28
N ILE A 320 -54.97 122.10 45.17
CA ILE A 320 -55.91 120.96 45.07
C ILE A 320 -55.77 120.23 43.72
N LYS A 321 -55.51 120.95 42.63
CA LYS A 321 -55.32 120.37 41.28
C LYS A 321 -53.99 119.63 41.16
N GLU A 322 -52.91 120.20 41.70
CA GLU A 322 -51.58 119.57 41.67
C GLU A 322 -51.55 118.24 42.44
N LYS A 323 -52.16 118.20 43.63
CA LYS A 323 -52.28 116.97 44.43
C LYS A 323 -52.93 115.83 43.65
N ALA A 324 -54.04 116.09 42.97
CA ALA A 324 -54.77 115.07 42.21
C ALA A 324 -53.93 114.49 41.05
N ALA A 325 -53.14 115.32 40.36
CA ALA A 325 -52.28 114.87 39.27
C ALA A 325 -51.12 113.96 39.74
N LEU A 326 -50.60 114.18 40.96
CA LEU A 326 -49.58 113.32 41.55
C LEU A 326 -50.14 111.99 42.05
N GLU A 327 -51.36 111.98 42.61
CA GLU A 327 -52.05 110.75 43.02
C GLU A 327 -52.34 109.83 41.81
N GLN A 328 -52.71 110.39 40.65
CA GLN A 328 -52.90 109.61 39.41
C GLN A 328 -51.60 108.92 38.95
N ARG A 329 -50.48 109.66 38.84
CA ARG A 329 -49.19 109.12 38.34
C ARG A 329 -48.65 107.98 39.20
N LEU A 330 -48.89 108.02 40.52
CA LEU A 330 -48.49 106.96 41.44
C LEU A 330 -49.24 105.65 41.15
N GLU A 331 -50.51 105.73 40.79
CA GLU A 331 -51.34 104.55 40.51
C GLU A 331 -51.05 103.97 39.12
N GLU A 332 -50.81 104.82 38.11
CA GLU A 332 -50.31 104.39 36.79
C GLU A 332 -48.99 103.60 36.91
N SER A 333 -48.05 104.06 37.74
CA SER A 333 -46.79 103.36 38.00
C SER A 333 -46.99 101.99 38.68
N ARG A 334 -47.98 101.85 39.56
CA ARG A 334 -48.33 100.55 40.17
C ARG A 334 -48.94 99.58 39.16
N GLN A 335 -49.81 100.06 38.29
CA GLN A 335 -50.43 99.24 37.24
C GLN A 335 -49.38 98.72 36.26
N GLN A 336 -48.41 99.55 35.86
CA GLN A 336 -47.27 99.11 35.04
C GLN A 336 -46.44 98.03 35.75
N ALA A 337 -46.06 98.25 37.02
CA ALA A 337 -45.30 97.27 37.79
C ALA A 337 -46.03 95.92 37.98
N LEU A 338 -47.37 95.94 38.07
CA LEU A 338 -48.19 94.73 38.10
C LEU A 338 -48.21 94.01 36.75
N ALA A 339 -48.30 94.73 35.63
CA ALA A 339 -48.31 94.18 34.28
C ALA A 339 -46.95 93.55 33.89
N ASP A 340 -45.83 94.13 34.30
CA ASP A 340 -44.52 93.52 34.07
C ASP A 340 -44.30 92.32 34.99
N ARG A 341 -44.81 92.34 36.23
CA ARG A 341 -44.80 91.16 37.12
C ARG A 341 -45.60 89.98 36.54
N THR A 342 -46.74 90.20 35.88
CA THR A 342 -47.47 89.10 35.22
C THR A 342 -46.72 88.58 34.00
N ARG A 343 -46.16 89.46 33.15
CA ARG A 343 -45.31 89.07 32.01
C ARG A 343 -44.11 88.21 32.44
N HIS A 344 -43.41 88.60 33.51
CA HIS A 344 -42.31 87.79 34.06
C HIS A 344 -42.80 86.44 34.61
N SER A 345 -43.94 86.40 35.30
CA SER A 345 -44.55 85.15 35.76
C SER A 345 -44.88 84.20 34.61
N GLU A 346 -45.45 84.72 33.51
CA GLU A 346 -45.70 83.93 32.30
C GLU A 346 -44.42 83.40 31.66
N ALA A 347 -43.37 84.23 31.56
CA ALA A 347 -42.08 83.82 31.00
C ALA A 347 -41.44 82.69 31.82
N VAL A 348 -41.45 82.78 33.16
CA VAL A 348 -40.99 81.72 34.07
C VAL A 348 -41.81 80.44 33.88
N ASN A 349 -43.14 80.53 33.85
CA ASN A 349 -44.00 79.36 33.62
C ASN A 349 -43.75 78.67 32.27
N ARG A 350 -43.43 79.42 31.21
CA ARG A 350 -43.04 78.87 29.90
C ARG A 350 -41.70 78.14 29.98
N LEU A 351 -40.68 78.76 30.59
CA LEU A 351 -39.35 78.17 30.77
C LEU A 351 -39.39 76.90 31.64
N GLU A 352 -40.07 76.92 32.80
CA GLU A 352 -40.25 75.73 33.62
C GLU A 352 -40.96 74.61 32.86
N THR A 353 -41.95 74.93 32.02
CA THR A 353 -42.66 73.93 31.22
C THR A 353 -41.79 73.36 30.10
N GLN A 354 -40.86 74.15 29.56
CA GLN A 354 -39.85 73.68 28.62
C GLN A 354 -38.83 72.75 29.32
N VAL A 355 -38.33 73.12 30.51
CA VAL A 355 -37.45 72.28 31.33
C VAL A 355 -38.12 70.95 31.70
N ARG A 356 -39.34 71.00 32.26
CA ARG A 356 -40.13 69.79 32.56
C ARG A 356 -40.34 68.89 31.32
N LYS A 357 -40.41 69.46 30.11
CA LYS A 357 -40.50 68.70 28.86
C LYS A 357 -39.18 68.09 28.42
N THR A 358 -38.05 68.79 28.56
CA THR A 358 -36.72 68.22 28.27
C THR A 358 -36.36 67.12 29.26
N ASP A 359 -36.66 67.31 30.54
CA ASP A 359 -36.41 66.32 31.59
C ASP A 359 -37.22 65.04 31.34
N LEU A 360 -38.51 65.17 31.00
CA LEU A 360 -39.36 64.04 30.65
C LEU A 360 -38.86 63.30 29.39
N PHE A 361 -38.34 64.03 28.39
CA PHE A 361 -37.74 63.43 27.20
C PHE A 361 -36.45 62.67 27.53
N ILE A 362 -35.56 63.25 28.34
CA ILE A 362 -34.32 62.61 28.81
C ILE A 362 -34.63 61.35 29.62
N VAL A 363 -35.58 61.41 30.56
CA VAL A 363 -36.02 60.25 31.35
C VAL A 363 -36.61 59.15 30.45
N SER A 364 -37.47 59.51 29.49
CA SER A 364 -38.06 58.56 28.54
C SER A 364 -37.01 57.88 27.66
N HIS A 365 -36.06 58.66 27.13
CA HIS A 365 -34.96 58.16 26.30
C HIS A 365 -34.02 57.24 27.09
N ASN A 366 -33.66 57.63 28.31
CA ASN A 366 -32.85 56.80 29.21
C ASN A 366 -33.58 55.50 29.59
N LEU A 367 -34.88 55.55 29.84
CA LEU A 367 -35.69 54.35 30.13
C LEU A 367 -35.74 53.40 28.92
N SER A 368 -35.80 53.94 27.70
CA SER A 368 -35.72 53.17 26.46
C SER A 368 -34.33 52.54 26.25
N ILE A 369 -33.25 53.24 26.60
CA ILE A 369 -31.89 52.69 26.57
C ILE A 369 -31.74 51.56 27.61
N THR A 370 -32.17 51.78 28.86
CA THR A 370 -32.03 50.76 29.91
C THR A 370 -32.87 49.53 29.64
N SER A 371 -34.09 49.67 29.09
CA SER A 371 -34.91 48.52 28.72
C SER A 371 -34.39 47.78 27.48
N GLY A 372 -33.82 48.49 26.50
CA GLY A 372 -33.10 47.89 25.38
C GLY A 372 -31.88 47.08 25.85
N LEU A 373 -30.99 47.68 26.64
CA LEU A 373 -29.83 47.01 27.23
C LEU A 373 -30.22 45.83 28.11
N GLN A 374 -31.29 45.95 28.91
CA GLN A 374 -31.74 44.85 29.76
C GLN A 374 -32.35 43.70 28.94
N SER A 375 -33.07 43.99 27.85
CA SER A 375 -33.54 42.98 26.90
C SER A 375 -32.37 42.29 26.18
N GLU A 376 -31.34 43.03 25.79
CA GLU A 376 -30.15 42.44 25.16
C GLU A 376 -29.35 41.60 26.16
N MET A 377 -29.20 42.07 27.41
CA MET A 377 -28.57 41.29 28.48
C MET A 377 -29.33 39.99 28.75
N SER A 378 -30.66 40.02 28.86
CA SER A 378 -31.46 38.80 29.01
C SER A 378 -31.35 37.87 27.79
N SER A 379 -31.26 38.40 26.57
CA SER A 379 -31.02 37.60 25.36
C SER A 379 -29.62 36.97 25.33
N ARG A 380 -28.58 37.70 25.76
CA ARG A 380 -27.22 37.19 25.89
C ARG A 380 -27.13 36.16 27.02
N GLU A 381 -27.88 36.34 28.10
CA GLU A 381 -27.98 35.39 29.21
C GLU A 381 -28.65 34.08 28.78
N THR A 382 -29.77 34.13 28.04
CA THR A 382 -30.38 32.91 27.48
C THR A 382 -29.45 32.18 26.52
N VAL A 383 -28.75 32.90 25.62
CA VAL A 383 -27.77 32.29 24.70
C VAL A 383 -26.59 31.70 25.46
N SER A 384 -26.11 32.36 26.53
CA SER A 384 -25.04 31.84 27.39
C SER A 384 -25.46 30.57 28.13
N VAL A 385 -26.71 30.50 28.61
CA VAL A 385 -27.28 29.29 29.23
C VAL A 385 -27.44 28.16 28.22
N GLU A 386 -27.87 28.44 26.99
CA GLU A 386 -27.95 27.44 25.91
C GLU A 386 -26.56 26.92 25.50
N ILE A 387 -25.56 27.78 25.37
CA ILE A 387 -24.17 27.39 25.11
C ILE A 387 -23.63 26.53 26.27
N ALA A 388 -23.84 26.94 27.53
CA ALA A 388 -23.43 26.15 28.70
C ALA A 388 -24.11 24.78 28.74
N LYS A 389 -25.40 24.71 28.39
CA LYS A 389 -26.16 23.45 28.31
C LYS A 389 -25.67 22.55 27.17
N ALA A 390 -25.37 23.10 25.99
CA ALA A 390 -24.80 22.34 24.88
C ALA A 390 -23.39 21.81 25.19
N LEU A 391 -22.57 22.57 25.91
CA LEU A 391 -21.26 22.12 26.41
C LEU A 391 -21.40 21.02 27.47
N GLU A 392 -22.38 21.11 28.37
CA GLU A 392 -22.65 20.07 29.37
C GLU A 392 -23.27 18.80 28.75
N GLU A 393 -24.11 18.91 27.72
CA GLU A 393 -24.60 17.77 26.95
C GLU A 393 -23.46 17.11 26.16
N THR A 394 -22.56 17.90 25.57
CA THR A 394 -21.32 17.39 24.92
C THR A 394 -20.38 16.73 25.94
N ARG A 395 -20.28 17.29 27.15
CA ARG A 395 -19.53 16.71 28.28
C ARG A 395 -20.12 15.35 28.66
N LYS A 396 -21.43 15.26 28.85
CA LYS A 396 -22.12 14.02 29.20
C LYS A 396 -21.99 12.96 28.13
N GLN A 397 -22.13 13.31 26.85
CA GLN A 397 -21.87 12.36 25.76
C GLN A 397 -20.42 11.85 25.79
N ARG A 398 -19.43 12.70 26.12
CA ARG A 398 -18.04 12.24 26.33
C ARG A 398 -17.90 11.35 27.57
N GLU A 399 -18.54 11.68 28.68
CA GLU A 399 -18.48 10.89 29.92
C GLU A 399 -19.22 9.54 29.78
N GLU A 400 -20.34 9.50 29.07
CA GLU A 400 -21.08 8.26 28.73
C GLU A 400 -20.27 7.39 27.77
N LEU A 401 -19.67 7.95 26.71
CA LEU A 401 -18.75 7.22 25.83
C LEU A 401 -17.52 6.72 26.59
N GLN A 402 -16.97 7.52 27.51
CA GLN A 402 -15.82 7.13 28.32
C GLN A 402 -16.18 6.09 29.40
N GLN A 403 -17.41 6.11 29.94
CA GLN A 403 -17.93 5.05 30.79
C GLN A 403 -18.20 3.76 30.00
N GLN A 404 -18.77 3.83 28.80
CA GLN A 404 -18.93 2.66 27.93
C GLN A 404 -17.57 2.07 27.51
N LEU A 405 -16.55 2.92 27.33
CA LEU A 405 -15.17 2.49 27.09
C LEU A 405 -14.55 1.85 28.35
N GLU A 406 -14.73 2.45 29.54
CA GLU A 406 -14.29 1.86 30.81
C GLU A 406 -15.02 0.56 31.15
N GLU A 407 -16.32 0.44 30.86
CA GLU A 407 -17.10 -0.77 31.09
C GLU A 407 -16.74 -1.87 30.10
N SER A 408 -16.52 -1.54 28.83
CA SER A 408 -15.95 -2.48 27.85
C SER A 408 -14.55 -2.93 28.25
N THR A 409 -13.72 -2.01 28.75
CA THR A 409 -12.37 -2.31 29.25
C THR A 409 -12.42 -3.17 30.51
N ARG A 410 -13.32 -2.86 31.46
CA ARG A 410 -13.54 -3.68 32.67
C ARG A 410 -14.11 -5.06 32.35
N ALA A 411 -15.00 -5.17 31.36
CA ALA A 411 -15.54 -6.44 30.90
C ALA A 411 -14.45 -7.34 30.28
N LEU A 412 -13.57 -6.77 29.44
CA LEU A 412 -12.41 -7.47 28.90
C LEU A 412 -11.39 -7.85 29.99
N ASN A 413 -11.18 -6.98 30.98
CA ASN A 413 -10.15 -7.13 32.01
C ASN A 413 -10.61 -7.89 33.28
N ASN A 414 -11.89 -8.28 33.39
CA ASN A 414 -12.39 -9.11 34.49
C ASN A 414 -12.34 -10.62 34.21
N GLU A 415 -12.20 -11.04 32.96
CA GLU A 415 -12.15 -12.47 32.60
C GLU A 415 -10.75 -13.09 32.77
N HIS A 416 -9.68 -12.32 32.98
CA HIS A 416 -8.34 -12.81 33.33
C HIS A 416 -7.69 -11.97 34.47
N PHE A 417 -7.02 -12.65 35.40
CA PHE A 417 -6.60 -12.12 36.72
C PHE A 417 -5.31 -11.22 36.68
N PRO A 418 -4.97 -10.48 37.77
CA PRO A 418 -4.43 -9.12 37.65
C PRO A 418 -2.98 -8.88 38.15
N SER A 419 -2.56 -7.60 38.04
CA SER A 419 -1.47 -6.93 38.80
C SER A 419 -0.02 -7.06 38.22
N PRO A 420 0.98 -6.27 38.67
CA PRO A 420 1.25 -4.97 38.02
C PRO A 420 2.75 -4.68 37.70
N GLU A 421 3.03 -3.41 37.38
CA GLU A 421 4.32 -2.68 37.41
C GLU A 421 5.24 -2.58 36.16
N ASN A 422 5.67 -1.32 35.93
CA ASN A 422 6.97 -0.86 35.42
C ASN A 422 7.49 -1.31 34.04
N SER A 423 7.30 -0.45 33.02
CA SER A 423 8.38 0.46 32.54
C SER A 423 7.90 1.35 31.38
N VAL A 424 8.71 2.34 30.97
CA VAL A 424 8.38 3.39 29.99
C VAL A 424 9.31 3.29 28.77
N VAL A 425 8.77 3.38 27.55
CA VAL A 425 9.26 4.21 26.40
C VAL A 425 8.51 3.85 25.09
N GLU A 426 7.90 4.89 24.51
CA GLU A 426 7.60 5.17 23.08
C GLU A 426 7.10 4.10 22.07
N GLN A 427 5.87 4.34 21.61
CA GLN A 427 5.42 4.37 20.20
C GLN A 427 5.83 3.24 19.23
N ASN A 428 4.82 2.48 18.78
CA ASN A 428 4.22 2.70 17.45
C ASN A 428 2.78 2.16 17.41
N GLY A 429 1.96 2.64 16.46
CA GLY A 429 0.51 2.42 16.47
C GLY A 429 0.05 1.05 15.97
N GLU A 430 -0.86 0.42 16.72
CA GLU A 430 -1.56 -0.80 16.32
C GLU A 430 -2.94 -0.44 15.72
N VAL A 431 -3.13 -0.70 14.43
CA VAL A 431 -4.40 -0.44 13.73
C VAL A 431 -5.40 -1.53 14.12
N ALA A 432 -6.49 -1.17 14.78
CA ALA A 432 -7.48 -2.11 15.25
C ALA A 432 -8.20 -2.82 14.08
N ALA A 433 -8.55 -4.09 14.27
CA ALA A 433 -9.18 -4.91 13.22
C ALA A 433 -10.52 -4.37 12.69
N ALA A 434 -11.15 -3.41 13.38
CA ALA A 434 -12.33 -2.68 12.91
C ALA A 434 -12.04 -1.87 11.63
N ASP A 435 -10.89 -1.20 11.53
CA ASP A 435 -10.53 -0.38 10.37
C ASP A 435 -10.34 -1.24 9.11
N VAL A 436 -9.81 -2.45 9.27
CA VAL A 436 -9.69 -3.44 8.20
C VAL A 436 -11.07 -3.88 7.69
N ILE A 437 -12.04 -4.09 8.60
CA ILE A 437 -13.42 -4.47 8.24
C ILE A 437 -14.14 -3.30 7.55
N GLN A 438 -13.94 -2.07 8.02
CA GLN A 438 -14.49 -0.86 7.41
C GLN A 438 -13.91 -0.66 5.99
N LEU A 439 -12.59 -0.74 5.81
CA LEU A 439 -11.95 -0.62 4.49
C LEU A 439 -12.30 -1.78 3.53
N GLN A 440 -12.59 -2.99 4.04
CA GLN A 440 -13.12 -4.09 3.22
C GLN A 440 -14.57 -3.85 2.78
N LYS A 441 -15.38 -3.21 3.61
CA LYS A 441 -16.76 -2.81 3.28
C LYS A 441 -16.77 -1.69 2.24
N ASP A 442 -15.96 -0.66 2.46
CA ASP A 442 -15.89 0.51 1.59
C ASP A 442 -15.30 0.16 0.21
N ASN A 443 -14.35 -0.78 0.13
CA ASN A 443 -13.91 -1.34 -1.16
C ASN A 443 -15.04 -2.03 -1.93
N ARG A 444 -15.87 -2.86 -1.28
CA ARG A 444 -17.01 -3.51 -1.94
C ARG A 444 -18.05 -2.50 -2.46
N GLU A 445 -18.25 -1.41 -1.74
CA GLU A 445 -19.18 -0.35 -2.13
C GLU A 445 -18.63 0.49 -3.30
N LEU A 446 -17.31 0.71 -3.34
CA LEU A 446 -16.60 1.29 -4.49
C LEU A 446 -16.60 0.35 -5.72
N GLU A 447 -16.38 -0.96 -5.55
CA GLU A 447 -16.48 -1.96 -6.63
C GLU A 447 -17.88 -1.96 -7.26
N GLN A 448 -18.94 -1.90 -6.44
CA GLN A 448 -20.32 -1.78 -6.94
C GLN A 448 -20.53 -0.46 -7.69
N GLN A 449 -20.06 0.68 -7.18
CA GLN A 449 -20.14 1.95 -7.92
C GLN A 449 -19.37 1.92 -9.25
N VAL A 450 -18.22 1.25 -9.32
CA VAL A 450 -17.45 1.09 -10.56
C VAL A 450 -18.21 0.19 -11.54
N ALA A 451 -18.80 -0.91 -11.08
CA ALA A 451 -19.63 -1.78 -11.91
C ALA A 451 -20.86 -1.04 -12.49
N GLU A 452 -21.56 -0.23 -11.68
CA GLU A 452 -22.70 0.57 -12.14
C GLU A 452 -22.30 1.71 -13.10
N LYS A 453 -21.19 2.40 -12.83
CA LYS A 453 -20.67 3.46 -13.72
C LYS A 453 -20.22 2.87 -15.06
N ASN A 454 -19.53 1.73 -15.06
CA ASN A 454 -19.14 1.02 -16.30
C ASN A 454 -20.36 0.59 -17.13
N LYS A 455 -21.48 0.24 -16.49
CA LYS A 455 -22.75 -0.11 -17.15
C LYS A 455 -23.43 1.08 -17.88
N LYS A 456 -22.90 2.30 -17.73
CA LYS A 456 -23.49 3.54 -18.25
C LYS A 456 -22.63 4.26 -19.31
N ILE A 457 -21.48 3.68 -19.70
CA ILE A 457 -20.46 4.33 -20.56
C ILE A 457 -20.25 3.57 -21.90
N ARG A 458 -21.29 2.91 -22.43
CA ARG A 458 -21.28 2.35 -23.81
C ARG A 458 -22.64 2.44 -24.52
N PRO A 459 -22.79 3.42 -25.42
CA PRO A 459 -23.44 3.24 -26.71
C PRO A 459 -22.40 2.96 -27.82
N ASP A 460 -22.79 2.12 -28.77
CA ASP A 460 -22.40 2.04 -30.19
C ASP A 460 -20.93 2.23 -30.61
N SER A 461 -20.28 1.10 -30.92
CA SER A 461 -19.52 0.97 -32.18
C SER A 461 -19.52 -0.49 -32.64
N GLU A 462 -19.62 -0.67 -33.96
CA GLU A 462 -19.98 -1.92 -34.63
C GLU A 462 -18.98 -2.18 -35.80
N VAL A 463 -19.10 -3.33 -36.48
CA VAL A 463 -18.66 -3.60 -37.87
C VAL A 463 -17.16 -3.94 -38.14
N LEU A 464 -16.97 -5.05 -38.91
CA LEU A 464 -15.76 -5.58 -39.61
C LEU A 464 -14.58 -6.20 -38.80
N GLU A 465 -13.89 -7.27 -39.25
CA GLU A 465 -14.28 -8.46 -40.06
C GLU A 465 -13.14 -9.52 -40.14
N LEU A 466 -13.49 -10.82 -40.28
CA LEU A 466 -12.65 -11.96 -40.78
C LEU A 466 -11.36 -12.32 -39.97
N ARG A 467 -10.84 -13.55 -39.82
CA ARG A 467 -11.05 -14.93 -40.36
C ARG A 467 -10.22 -15.92 -39.46
N ALA A 468 -10.31 -17.25 -39.47
CA ALA A 468 -11.15 -18.23 -40.19
C ALA A 468 -11.27 -19.58 -39.42
N ASN A 469 -12.42 -20.25 -39.61
CA ASN A 469 -12.68 -21.68 -39.84
C ASN A 469 -11.81 -22.79 -39.17
N SER A 470 -12.42 -23.54 -38.23
CA SER A 470 -12.97 -24.91 -38.43
C SER A 470 -13.71 -25.35 -37.14
N GLU A 471 -15.04 -25.56 -37.10
CA GLU A 471 -15.80 -26.75 -37.59
C GLU A 471 -15.77 -27.95 -36.60
N VAL A 472 -16.88 -28.55 -36.11
CA VAL A 472 -18.33 -28.38 -36.42
C VAL A 472 -19.23 -28.04 -35.17
N PRO A 473 -20.06 -28.87 -34.45
CA PRO A 473 -21.27 -28.32 -33.77
C PRO A 473 -21.57 -28.70 -32.28
N ASN A 474 -22.42 -27.86 -31.66
CA ASN A 474 -23.46 -28.12 -30.63
C ASN A 474 -23.28 -29.17 -29.51
N ALA A 475 -23.11 -28.67 -28.28
CA ALA A 475 -23.95 -29.04 -27.12
C ALA A 475 -24.04 -27.90 -26.08
N SER A 476 -25.20 -27.78 -25.45
CA SER A 476 -25.62 -26.92 -24.31
C SER A 476 -24.55 -26.15 -23.50
N VAL A 477 -24.79 -24.85 -23.30
CA VAL A 477 -24.12 -23.98 -22.32
C VAL A 477 -24.35 -24.44 -20.88
N THR A 478 -23.27 -24.66 -20.12
CA THR A 478 -23.24 -24.46 -18.66
C THR A 478 -21.84 -23.99 -18.26
N VAL A 479 -21.64 -22.68 -18.09
CA VAL A 479 -20.40 -22.12 -17.53
C VAL A 479 -20.58 -21.95 -16.02
N THR A 480 -20.09 -22.92 -15.25
CA THR A 480 -19.73 -22.68 -13.85
C THR A 480 -18.26 -22.28 -13.78
N ASN A 481 -17.95 -21.20 -13.06
CA ASN A 481 -16.57 -20.77 -12.85
C ASN A 481 -15.81 -21.84 -12.06
N ASN A 482 -14.91 -22.54 -12.75
CA ASN A 482 -13.91 -23.42 -12.11
C ASN A 482 -12.55 -22.73 -11.94
N SER A 483 -12.40 -21.49 -12.44
CA SER A 483 -11.22 -20.61 -12.26
C SER A 483 -10.99 -20.30 -10.78
N ASP A 484 -12.02 -19.82 -10.11
CA ASP A 484 -11.90 -19.19 -8.78
C ASP A 484 -11.42 -20.19 -7.72
N LEU A 485 -11.74 -21.49 -7.90
CA LEU A 485 -11.26 -22.60 -7.07
C LEU A 485 -9.89 -23.16 -7.48
N ASN A 486 -9.36 -22.79 -8.65
CA ASN A 486 -7.97 -23.05 -9.03
C ASN A 486 -7.08 -21.92 -8.54
N ASP A 487 -7.44 -20.67 -8.83
CA ASP A 487 -6.76 -19.46 -8.37
C ASP A 487 -6.64 -19.45 -6.83
N SER A 488 -7.74 -19.76 -6.11
CA SER A 488 -7.70 -19.87 -4.64
C SER A 488 -6.75 -20.96 -4.12
N ARG A 489 -6.44 -22.01 -4.91
CA ARG A 489 -5.46 -23.04 -4.54
C ARG A 489 -4.05 -22.62 -4.91
N GLU A 490 -3.87 -22.01 -6.08
CA GLU A 490 -2.60 -21.50 -6.58
C GLU A 490 -2.07 -20.38 -5.67
N ILE A 491 -2.92 -19.43 -5.27
CA ILE A 491 -2.65 -18.42 -4.24
C ILE A 491 -2.24 -19.06 -2.91
N ASN A 492 -2.92 -20.11 -2.45
CA ASN A 492 -2.55 -20.82 -1.21
C ASN A 492 -1.17 -21.49 -1.32
N PHE A 493 -0.82 -22.08 -2.47
CA PHE A 493 0.51 -22.67 -2.68
C PHE A 493 1.61 -21.62 -2.85
N GLU A 494 1.33 -20.49 -3.49
CA GLU A 494 2.25 -19.33 -3.57
C GLU A 494 2.49 -18.71 -2.19
N TYR A 495 1.44 -18.54 -1.39
CA TYR A 495 1.55 -18.01 -0.02
C TYR A 495 2.29 -18.99 0.90
N LEU A 496 2.00 -20.29 0.84
CA LEU A 496 2.73 -21.32 1.58
C LEU A 496 4.20 -21.39 1.16
N LYS A 497 4.50 -21.30 -0.14
CA LYS A 497 5.86 -21.21 -0.70
C LYS A 497 6.58 -19.96 -0.18
N HIS A 498 5.91 -18.80 -0.11
CA HIS A 498 6.48 -17.57 0.46
C HIS A 498 6.75 -17.72 1.97
N VAL A 499 5.81 -18.28 2.74
CA VAL A 499 5.98 -18.54 4.18
C VAL A 499 7.14 -19.50 4.44
N VAL A 500 7.26 -20.59 3.68
CA VAL A 500 8.38 -21.55 3.80
C VAL A 500 9.72 -20.91 3.38
N LEU A 501 9.75 -20.13 2.31
CA LEU A 501 10.96 -19.44 1.86
C LEU A 501 11.44 -18.40 2.90
N LYS A 502 10.50 -17.61 3.44
CA LYS A 502 10.77 -16.62 4.49
C LYS A 502 11.21 -17.29 5.79
N PHE A 503 10.55 -18.35 6.21
CA PHE A 503 10.94 -19.16 7.37
C PHE A 503 12.38 -19.71 7.26
N MET A 504 12.75 -20.20 6.08
CA MET A 504 14.10 -20.71 5.80
C MET A 504 15.18 -19.63 5.65
N SER A 505 14.80 -18.35 5.55
CA SER A 505 15.70 -17.21 5.27
C SER A 505 15.72 -16.13 6.37
N CYS A 506 14.84 -16.24 7.36
CA CYS A 506 14.70 -15.28 8.46
C CYS A 506 15.82 -15.39 9.50
N ARG A 507 16.03 -14.30 10.24
CA ARG A 507 16.95 -14.26 11.39
C ARG A 507 16.38 -15.02 12.57
N GLU A 508 17.22 -15.41 13.52
CA GLU A 508 16.87 -16.28 14.65
C GLU A 508 15.60 -15.81 15.39
N SER A 509 15.53 -14.52 15.78
CA SER A 509 14.36 -13.92 16.42
C SER A 509 13.11 -13.91 15.54
N GLU A 510 13.24 -13.58 14.24
CA GLU A 510 12.13 -13.56 13.27
C GLU A 510 11.56 -14.97 13.05
N ALA A 511 12.42 -15.98 12.98
CA ALA A 511 12.04 -17.36 12.78
C ALA A 511 11.20 -17.90 13.97
N PHE A 512 11.51 -17.55 15.22
CA PHE A 512 10.65 -17.89 16.36
C PHE A 512 9.25 -17.25 16.29
N HIS A 513 9.16 -15.99 15.85
CA HIS A 513 7.86 -15.34 15.64
C HIS A 513 7.06 -16.01 14.51
N LEU A 514 7.74 -16.47 13.44
CA LEU A 514 7.11 -17.26 12.38
C LEU A 514 6.65 -18.65 12.87
N ILE A 515 7.41 -19.36 13.72
CA ILE A 515 6.93 -20.60 14.36
C ILE A 515 5.63 -20.32 15.11
N LYS A 516 5.61 -19.28 15.96
CA LYS A 516 4.43 -18.95 16.78
C LYS A 516 3.22 -18.58 15.91
N ALA A 517 3.40 -17.76 14.88
CA ALA A 517 2.35 -17.37 13.96
C ALA A 517 1.78 -18.56 13.17
N VAL A 518 2.66 -19.41 12.61
CA VAL A 518 2.24 -20.62 11.88
C VAL A 518 1.55 -21.63 12.81
N SER A 519 2.00 -21.76 14.06
CA SER A 519 1.39 -22.67 15.04
C SER A 519 -0.03 -22.26 15.42
N VAL A 520 -0.29 -20.96 15.56
CA VAL A 520 -1.64 -20.42 15.77
C VAL A 520 -2.51 -20.57 14.51
N LEU A 521 -1.97 -20.30 13.31
CA LEU A 521 -2.72 -20.39 12.06
C LEU A 521 -3.06 -21.83 11.64
N LEU A 522 -2.25 -22.82 12.05
CA LEU A 522 -2.44 -24.24 11.71
C LEU A 522 -2.88 -25.10 12.90
N ASN A 523 -3.13 -24.51 14.07
CA ASN A 523 -3.52 -25.19 15.32
C ASN A 523 -2.54 -26.32 15.73
N PHE A 524 -1.24 -26.07 15.67
CA PHE A 524 -0.23 -27.01 16.17
C PHE A 524 -0.35 -27.22 17.68
N SER A 525 -0.06 -28.44 18.15
CA SER A 525 0.06 -28.71 19.58
C SER A 525 1.27 -28.01 20.19
N GLN A 526 1.30 -27.87 21.51
CA GLN A 526 2.43 -27.23 22.20
C GLN A 526 3.73 -28.04 22.03
N GLU A 527 3.62 -29.37 21.90
CA GLU A 527 4.69 -30.30 21.57
C GLU A 527 5.19 -30.14 20.12
N GLU A 528 4.27 -29.93 19.16
CA GLU A 528 4.62 -29.69 17.75
C GLU A 528 5.33 -28.34 17.56
N GLU A 529 4.84 -27.27 18.22
CA GLU A 529 5.52 -25.97 18.25
C GLU A 529 6.92 -26.11 18.85
N ASN A 530 7.05 -26.79 19.99
CA ASN A 530 8.33 -26.96 20.67
C ASN A 530 9.32 -27.84 19.89
N MET A 531 8.85 -28.89 19.21
CA MET A 531 9.67 -29.70 18.29
C MET A 531 10.25 -28.86 17.15
N LEU A 532 9.49 -27.90 16.62
CA LEU A 532 9.98 -26.97 15.60
C LEU A 532 11.00 -25.97 16.17
N LYS A 533 10.80 -25.48 17.39
CA LYS A 533 11.77 -24.63 18.12
C LYS A 533 13.09 -25.36 18.36
N GLU A 534 13.06 -26.55 18.96
CA GLU A 534 14.25 -27.38 19.16
C GLU A 534 14.96 -27.72 17.84
N THR A 535 14.20 -27.95 16.75
CA THR A 535 14.78 -28.23 15.42
C THR A 535 15.44 -27.00 14.79
N LEU A 536 14.90 -25.80 15.03
CA LEU A 536 15.48 -24.53 14.61
C LEU A 536 16.79 -24.25 15.37
N GLU A 537 16.74 -24.32 16.70
CA GLU A 537 17.93 -24.17 17.57
C GLU A 537 19.03 -25.18 17.20
N TYR A 538 18.69 -26.45 17.02
CA TYR A 538 19.63 -27.51 16.64
C TYR A 538 20.27 -27.29 15.24
N LYS A 539 19.60 -26.56 14.34
CA LYS A 539 20.15 -26.18 13.03
C LYS A 539 21.03 -24.92 13.09
N MET A 540 20.65 -23.93 13.90
CA MET A 540 21.40 -22.67 14.02
C MET A 540 22.60 -22.76 14.98
N SER A 541 22.60 -23.73 15.91
CA SER A 541 23.71 -23.99 16.84
C SER A 541 24.93 -24.62 16.14
N TRP A 542 25.64 -23.81 15.36
CA TRP A 542 26.87 -24.18 14.62
C TRP A 542 28.14 -24.01 15.46
N PHE A 543 28.08 -23.23 16.55
CA PHE A 543 29.22 -22.87 17.41
C PHE A 543 29.07 -23.32 18.88
N GLY A 544 28.22 -24.33 19.16
CA GLY A 544 28.00 -24.88 20.50
C GLY A 544 28.02 -26.42 20.52
N SER A 545 28.25 -26.99 21.70
CA SER A 545 28.13 -28.43 21.92
C SER A 545 26.66 -28.85 21.84
N LYS A 546 26.29 -29.59 20.79
CA LYS A 546 24.90 -29.97 20.50
C LYS A 546 24.17 -30.60 21.70
N PRO A 547 22.96 -30.13 22.05
CA PRO A 547 22.09 -30.83 22.98
C PRO A 547 21.70 -32.21 22.42
N SER A 548 21.56 -33.20 23.30
CA SER A 548 21.18 -34.56 22.91
C SER A 548 19.69 -34.61 22.50
N PRO A 549 19.35 -35.06 21.28
CA PRO A 549 17.95 -35.08 20.82
C PRO A 549 17.14 -36.11 21.61
N LYS A 550 16.19 -35.63 22.42
CA LYS A 550 15.23 -36.48 23.14
C LYS A 550 14.04 -36.77 22.21
N GLY A 551 13.81 -38.03 21.88
CA GLY A 551 12.54 -38.45 21.26
C GLY A 551 12.41 -38.30 19.73
N SER A 552 13.48 -38.43 18.95
CA SER A 552 13.34 -38.49 17.48
C SER A 552 12.63 -39.77 17.01
N ILE A 553 11.32 -39.69 16.78
CA ILE A 553 10.57 -40.71 16.04
C ILE A 553 10.96 -40.59 14.56
N ARG A 554 11.78 -41.52 14.08
CA ARG A 554 12.29 -41.55 12.71
C ARG A 554 11.22 -42.07 11.73
N PRO A 555 10.76 -41.29 10.73
CA PRO A 555 9.86 -41.78 9.69
C PRO A 555 10.51 -42.96 8.95
N SER A 556 9.96 -44.15 9.14
CA SER A 556 10.66 -45.40 8.80
C SER A 556 10.29 -45.87 7.39
N ILE A 557 10.77 -45.14 6.37
CA ILE A 557 10.75 -45.57 4.97
C ILE A 557 11.79 -46.69 4.70
N SER A 558 11.54 -47.84 5.32
CA SER A 558 12.20 -49.12 5.04
C SER A 558 11.30 -50.28 5.47
N SER A 559 10.16 -50.46 4.81
CA SER A 559 9.31 -51.65 5.00
C SER A 559 10.12 -52.92 4.69
N PRO A 560 10.25 -53.87 5.64
CA PRO A 560 10.85 -55.16 5.35
C PRO A 560 10.02 -55.91 4.30
N ARG A 561 10.66 -56.66 3.40
CA ARG A 561 9.94 -57.64 2.57
C ARG A 561 9.38 -58.72 3.50
N THR A 562 8.06 -58.83 3.56
CA THR A 562 7.40 -60.04 4.04
C THR A 562 7.74 -61.20 3.11
N LEU A 563 8.32 -62.26 3.67
CA LEU A 563 8.23 -63.58 3.03
C LEU A 563 6.79 -64.06 3.18
N TRP A 564 6.27 -64.68 2.13
CA TRP A 564 5.16 -65.62 2.20
C TRP A 564 5.69 -67.01 1.79
N PRO A 565 5.17 -68.10 2.36
CA PRO A 565 5.32 -69.44 1.80
C PRO A 565 4.49 -69.62 0.52
#